data_AF-A0A7G9FPY9-F1
#
_entry.id   AF-A0A7G9FPY9-F1
#
_cell.length_a   1.000
_cell.length_b   1.000
_cell.length_c   1.000
_cell.angle_alpha   90.00
_cell.angle_beta   90.00
_cell.angle_gamma   90.00
#
_symmetry.space_group_name_H-M   'P 1'
#
loop_
_entity.id
_entity.type
_entity.pdbx_description
1 polymer ?
#
loop_
_entity_poly.entity_id
_entity_poly.type
_entity_poly.pdbx_seq_one_letter_code
_entity_poly.pdbx_strand_id
1 'polypeptide(L)'
;MFKKKTEIHAVPTETVTGLALKQSLEPITQITKSLKENRKSLIEEEMQTASQISDIQGSFDTILAQSDQVASGMDSIKQEFANIVEVSSQIETSVSGVLTATDQANENVDSLQESSSNVLKDFQHVVEVLNKFQSSFDEIQETMSGIIGIANQTNMLSLNASIEAARAGEHGLGFAVVATEVSTLSAEIKKLVDTVNANMALLREDASNLNASMETANRMLSHEQEQVKKTTELFGNIKESVNGVIEVQQQIAAAVDTCNETADQIQGDILSAKDGYIGVSETVNQLSGDITRKNQLYENMINLLDQVDPIVEEVQKTHINI
;
A
#
# COMPACT_ATOMS: atom_id res chain seq x y z
N MET A 1 119.31 54.76 -56.80
CA MET A 1 120.33 55.33 -55.90
C MET A 1 119.72 55.50 -54.52
N PHE A 2 120.47 55.09 -53.48
CA PHE A 2 120.31 55.32 -52.03
C PHE A 2 119.24 54.59 -51.19
N LYS A 3 119.80 53.83 -50.24
CA LYS A 3 119.21 53.10 -49.10
C LYS A 3 118.76 54.03 -47.96
N LYS A 4 117.74 53.61 -47.21
CA LYS A 4 117.58 53.67 -45.72
C LYS A 4 116.16 53.17 -45.40
N LYS A 5 115.81 52.53 -44.29
CA LYS A 5 116.47 51.81 -43.19
C LYS A 5 115.29 51.12 -42.49
N THR A 6 115.51 49.93 -41.99
CA THR A 6 114.58 49.09 -41.22
C THR A 6 113.85 49.85 -40.11
N GLU A 7 112.53 49.67 -40.01
CA GLU A 7 111.80 49.74 -38.74
C GLU A 7 110.75 48.62 -38.74
N ILE A 8 111.02 47.60 -37.92
CA ILE A 8 110.07 46.54 -37.57
C ILE A 8 109.15 47.16 -36.53
N HIS A 9 107.92 47.52 -36.93
CA HIS A 9 106.84 47.71 -35.98
C HIS A 9 106.02 46.42 -35.93
N ALA A 10 106.25 45.67 -34.85
CA ALA A 10 105.32 44.68 -34.38
C ALA A 10 104.00 45.39 -34.08
N VAL A 11 102.97 45.12 -34.88
CA VAL A 11 101.58 45.43 -34.55
C VAL A 11 101.01 44.18 -33.87
N PRO A 12 100.31 44.31 -32.73
CA PRO A 12 100.14 43.25 -31.77
C PRO A 12 99.10 42.23 -32.23
N THR A 13 99.45 40.94 -32.16
CA THR A 13 98.54 39.81 -32.39
C THR A 13 97.56 39.61 -31.23
N GLU A 14 97.71 40.31 -30.10
CA GLU A 14 96.93 40.12 -28.86
C GLU A 14 95.54 40.80 -28.88
N THR A 15 95.31 41.84 -29.69
CA THR A 15 94.03 42.58 -29.69
C THR A 15 92.94 41.92 -30.54
N VAL A 16 93.31 41.16 -31.59
CA VAL A 16 92.36 40.47 -32.48
C VAL A 16 91.75 39.23 -31.81
N THR A 17 92.51 38.57 -30.93
CA THR A 17 92.07 37.40 -30.16
C THR A 17 91.07 37.76 -29.05
N GLY A 18 91.26 38.88 -28.34
CA GLY A 18 90.33 39.33 -27.30
C GLY A 18 88.97 39.76 -27.85
N LEU A 19 88.94 40.43 -29.01
CA LEU A 19 87.70 40.84 -29.68
C LEU A 19 86.92 39.63 -30.26
N ALA A 20 87.63 38.68 -30.87
CA ALA A 20 87.04 37.44 -31.37
C ALA A 20 86.50 36.57 -30.21
N LEU A 21 87.20 36.53 -29.07
CA LEU A 21 86.74 35.82 -27.88
C LEU A 21 85.51 36.48 -27.26
N LYS A 22 85.47 37.82 -27.18
CA LYS A 22 84.29 38.57 -26.72
C LYS A 22 83.06 38.29 -27.60
N GLN A 23 83.24 38.29 -28.92
CA GLN A 23 82.20 37.94 -29.89
C GLN A 23 81.76 36.47 -29.79
N SER A 24 82.63 35.56 -29.32
CA SER A 24 82.29 34.15 -29.10
C SER A 24 81.56 33.87 -27.78
N LEU A 25 81.74 34.73 -26.77
CA LEU A 25 81.09 34.60 -25.45
C LEU A 25 79.68 35.22 -25.41
N GLU A 26 79.42 36.22 -26.25
CA GLU A 26 78.11 36.90 -26.33
C GLU A 26 76.94 35.95 -26.68
N PRO A 27 77.06 35.01 -27.65
CA PRO A 27 76.07 33.96 -27.87
C PRO A 27 75.85 33.06 -26.66
N ILE A 28 76.91 32.75 -25.88
CA ILE A 28 76.81 31.91 -24.67
C ILE A 28 75.99 32.65 -23.60
N THR A 29 76.28 33.93 -23.37
CA THR A 29 75.49 34.76 -22.44
C THR A 29 74.04 34.88 -22.88
N GLN A 30 73.78 35.04 -24.19
CA GLN A 30 72.42 35.10 -24.73
C GLN A 30 71.67 33.77 -24.55
N ILE A 31 72.31 32.63 -24.82
CA ILE A 31 71.75 31.28 -24.60
C ILE A 31 71.47 31.05 -23.12
N THR A 32 72.41 31.39 -22.22
CA THR A 32 72.21 31.29 -20.77
C THR A 32 71.02 32.13 -20.30
N LYS A 33 70.87 33.36 -20.82
CA LYS A 33 69.72 34.22 -20.50
C LYS A 33 68.40 33.60 -20.96
N SER A 34 68.33 33.13 -22.21
CA SER A 34 67.13 32.45 -22.72
C SER A 34 66.81 31.15 -21.98
N LEU A 35 67.83 30.38 -21.56
CA LEU A 35 67.67 29.20 -20.71
C LEU A 35 67.09 29.56 -19.33
N LYS A 36 67.57 30.65 -18.71
CA LYS A 36 67.04 31.15 -17.43
C LYS A 36 65.58 31.59 -17.55
N GLU A 37 65.21 32.29 -18.63
CA GLU A 37 63.83 32.72 -18.91
C GLU A 37 62.89 31.52 -19.17
N ASN A 38 63.29 30.59 -20.05
CA ASN A 38 62.50 29.37 -20.32
C ASN A 38 62.31 28.51 -19.05
N ARG A 39 63.34 28.38 -18.22
CA ARG A 39 63.28 27.65 -16.95
C ARG A 39 62.29 28.28 -15.96
N LYS A 40 62.22 29.61 -15.90
CA LYS A 40 61.24 30.30 -15.04
C LYS A 40 59.80 29.92 -15.44
N SER A 41 59.50 29.96 -16.74
CA SER A 41 58.21 29.52 -17.28
C SER A 41 57.92 28.06 -16.93
N LEU A 42 58.90 27.16 -17.08
CA LEU A 42 58.74 25.73 -16.77
C LEU A 42 58.41 25.47 -15.29
N ILE A 43 58.98 26.24 -14.36
CA ILE A 43 58.65 26.08 -12.93
C ILE A 43 57.25 26.58 -12.60
N GLU A 44 56.84 27.70 -13.20
CA GLU A 44 55.47 28.20 -13.04
C GLU A 44 54.45 27.16 -13.56
N GLU A 45 54.73 26.55 -14.72
CA GLU A 45 53.92 25.44 -15.27
C GLU A 45 53.91 24.20 -14.36
N GLU A 46 55.05 23.83 -13.77
CA GLU A 46 55.10 22.70 -12.82
C GLU A 46 54.34 22.95 -11.52
N MET A 47 54.44 24.17 -10.97
CA MET A 47 53.69 24.54 -9.77
C MET A 47 52.19 24.48 -10.03
N GLN A 48 51.76 24.92 -11.22
CA GLN A 48 50.36 24.80 -11.64
C GLN A 48 49.94 23.33 -11.78
N THR A 49 50.78 22.50 -12.40
CA THR A 49 50.52 21.06 -12.57
C THR A 49 50.43 20.33 -11.22
N ALA A 50 51.33 20.66 -10.28
CA ALA A 50 51.31 20.11 -8.92
C ALA A 50 50.02 20.46 -8.17
N SER A 51 49.54 21.70 -8.31
CA SER A 51 48.26 22.12 -7.72
C SER A 51 47.10 21.32 -8.30
N GLN A 52 47.03 21.17 -9.63
CA GLN A 52 45.97 20.41 -10.28
C GLN A 52 45.95 18.94 -9.85
N ILE A 53 47.13 18.33 -9.66
CA ILE A 53 47.26 16.97 -9.15
C ILE A 53 46.72 16.83 -7.73
N SER A 54 47.02 17.80 -6.87
CA SER A 54 46.48 17.83 -5.50
C SER A 54 44.95 17.94 -5.50
N ASP A 55 44.38 18.76 -6.39
CA ASP A 55 42.94 18.91 -6.54
C ASP A 55 42.28 17.61 -7.04
N ILE A 56 42.94 16.92 -7.98
CA ILE A 56 42.52 15.62 -8.49
C ILE A 56 42.53 14.58 -7.36
N GLN A 57 43.60 14.54 -6.55
CA GLN A 57 43.72 13.66 -5.39
C GLN A 57 42.54 13.83 -4.42
N GLY A 58 42.27 15.07 -3.99
CA GLY A 58 41.15 15.35 -3.09
C GLY A 58 39.78 14.99 -3.68
N SER A 59 39.63 15.14 -5.00
CA SER A 59 38.42 14.72 -5.72
C SER A 59 38.23 13.20 -5.68
N PHE A 60 39.29 12.41 -5.89
CA PHE A 60 39.23 10.96 -5.81
C PHE A 60 39.00 10.45 -4.40
N ASP A 61 39.59 11.06 -3.38
CA ASP A 61 39.32 10.71 -1.97
C ASP A 61 37.83 10.93 -1.64
N THR A 62 37.25 12.02 -2.13
CA THR A 62 35.82 12.31 -1.97
C THR A 62 34.95 11.26 -2.68
N ILE A 63 35.32 10.87 -3.90
CA ILE A 63 34.61 9.85 -4.67
C ILE A 63 34.68 8.48 -3.97
N LEU A 64 35.83 8.10 -3.41
CA LEU A 64 35.99 6.85 -2.66
C LEU A 64 35.08 6.83 -1.42
N ALA A 65 35.03 7.94 -0.67
CA ALA A 65 34.12 8.07 0.48
C ALA A 65 32.64 7.99 0.07
N GLN A 66 32.26 8.62 -1.05
CA GLN A 66 30.91 8.51 -1.60
C GLN A 66 30.59 7.07 -2.03
N SER A 67 31.54 6.38 -2.65
CA SER A 67 31.41 4.97 -3.04
C SER A 67 31.08 4.07 -1.85
N ASP A 68 31.77 4.26 -0.72
CA ASP A 68 31.50 3.51 0.52
C ASP A 68 30.13 3.83 1.12
N GLN A 69 29.69 5.09 1.03
CA GLN A 69 28.37 5.51 1.46
C GLN A 69 27.27 4.86 0.60
N VAL A 70 27.43 4.81 -0.73
CA VAL A 70 26.45 4.16 -1.61
C VAL A 70 26.41 2.65 -1.34
N ALA A 71 27.56 2.00 -1.14
CA ALA A 71 27.60 0.58 -0.76
C ALA A 71 26.82 0.30 0.54
N SER A 72 27.04 1.11 1.58
CA SER A 72 26.30 0.99 2.85
C SER A 72 24.80 1.27 2.68
N GLY A 73 24.46 2.24 1.82
CA GLY A 73 23.08 2.52 1.44
C GLY A 73 22.41 1.33 0.76
N MET A 74 23.15 0.56 -0.04
CA MET A 74 22.64 -0.63 -0.72
C MET A 74 22.32 -1.75 0.26
N ASP A 75 23.16 -1.98 1.27
CA ASP A 75 22.87 -2.96 2.32
C ASP A 75 21.59 -2.60 3.09
N SER A 76 21.37 -1.30 3.33
CA SER A 76 20.13 -0.81 3.95
C SER A 76 18.91 -1.04 3.05
N ILE A 77 19.03 -0.79 1.75
CA ILE A 77 17.96 -1.06 0.77
C ILE A 77 17.60 -2.55 0.72
N LYS A 78 18.60 -3.44 0.75
CA LYS A 78 18.37 -4.90 0.79
C LYS A 78 17.64 -5.33 2.06
N GLN A 79 17.95 -4.71 3.20
CA GLN A 79 17.21 -4.95 4.43
C GLN A 79 15.74 -4.53 4.31
N GLU A 80 15.46 -3.40 3.66
CA GLU A 80 14.07 -2.99 3.40
C GLU A 80 13.33 -3.94 2.46
N PHE A 81 14.01 -4.51 1.46
CA PHE A 81 13.41 -5.56 0.62
C PHE A 81 13.05 -6.81 1.43
N ALA A 82 13.90 -7.23 2.36
CA ALA A 82 13.58 -8.34 3.26
C ALA A 82 12.36 -8.03 4.14
N ASN A 83 12.25 -6.80 4.68
CA ASN A 83 11.08 -6.36 5.43
C ASN A 83 9.80 -6.41 4.58
N ILE A 84 9.87 -6.00 3.30
CA ILE A 84 8.73 -6.06 2.38
C ILE A 84 8.27 -7.51 2.16
N VAL A 85 9.20 -8.47 2.04
CA VAL A 85 8.87 -9.91 1.92
C VAL A 85 8.20 -10.44 3.18
N GLU A 86 8.65 -10.02 4.37
CA GLU A 86 8.04 -10.42 5.64
C GLU A 86 6.60 -9.88 5.75
N VAL A 87 6.40 -8.59 5.49
CA VAL A 87 5.08 -7.95 5.49
C VAL A 87 4.15 -8.61 4.46
N SER A 88 4.70 -8.95 3.29
CA SER A 88 4.01 -9.68 2.22
C SER A 88 3.47 -11.04 2.69
N SER A 89 4.27 -11.80 3.45
CA SER A 89 3.85 -13.08 4.04
C SER A 89 2.77 -12.89 5.11
N GLN A 90 2.85 -11.81 5.89
CA GLN A 90 1.82 -11.48 6.87
C GLN A 90 0.47 -11.15 6.20
N ILE A 91 0.49 -10.46 5.06
CA ILE A 91 -0.69 -10.19 4.24
C ILE A 91 -1.32 -11.49 3.74
N GLU A 92 -0.53 -12.45 3.28
CA GLU A 92 -1.02 -13.76 2.84
C GLU A 92 -1.78 -14.49 3.97
N THR A 93 -1.23 -14.45 5.18
CA THR A 93 -1.90 -15.01 6.38
C THR A 93 -3.22 -14.29 6.67
N SER A 94 -3.24 -12.95 6.60
CA SER A 94 -4.45 -12.16 6.79
C SER A 94 -5.52 -12.45 5.73
N VAL A 95 -5.11 -12.58 4.48
CA VAL A 95 -5.98 -12.97 3.36
C VAL A 95 -6.62 -14.35 3.61
N SER A 96 -5.83 -15.34 4.02
CA SER A 96 -6.36 -16.67 4.38
C SER A 96 -7.37 -16.59 5.52
N GLY A 97 -7.13 -15.73 6.51
CA GLY A 97 -8.06 -15.49 7.61
C GLY A 97 -9.39 -14.88 7.14
N VAL A 98 -9.34 -13.90 6.24
CA VAL A 98 -10.55 -13.28 5.65
C VAL A 98 -11.34 -14.29 4.82
N LEU A 99 -10.69 -15.14 4.02
CA LEU A 99 -11.37 -16.18 3.25
C LEU A 99 -12.08 -17.18 4.16
N THR A 100 -11.39 -17.65 5.21
CA THR A 100 -11.98 -18.59 6.18
C THR A 100 -13.19 -17.97 6.89
N ALA A 101 -13.08 -16.72 7.34
CA ALA A 101 -14.20 -16.01 7.96
C ALA A 101 -15.37 -15.80 6.99
N THR A 102 -15.08 -15.54 5.72
CA THR A 102 -16.09 -15.37 4.67
C THR A 102 -16.80 -16.69 4.36
N ASP A 103 -16.08 -17.82 4.36
CA ASP A 103 -16.67 -19.15 4.18
C ASP A 103 -17.59 -19.51 5.35
N GLN A 104 -17.14 -19.32 6.59
CA GLN A 104 -17.97 -19.52 7.78
C GLN A 104 -19.21 -18.62 7.78
N ALA A 105 -19.08 -17.38 7.32
CA ALA A 105 -20.22 -16.47 7.22
C ALA A 105 -21.22 -16.91 6.15
N ASN A 106 -20.76 -17.47 5.03
CA ASN A 106 -21.65 -18.06 4.02
C ASN A 106 -22.39 -19.30 4.56
N GLU A 107 -21.72 -20.19 5.31
CA GLU A 107 -22.39 -21.35 5.92
C GLU A 107 -23.51 -20.92 6.90
N ASN A 108 -23.27 -19.86 7.67
CA ASN A 108 -24.28 -19.28 8.55
C ASN A 108 -25.45 -18.67 7.78
N VAL A 109 -25.17 -18.02 6.65
CA VAL A 109 -26.17 -17.46 5.73
C VAL A 109 -27.03 -18.56 5.10
N ASP A 110 -26.43 -19.66 4.66
CA ASP A 110 -27.15 -20.82 4.12
C ASP A 110 -28.06 -21.44 5.18
N SER A 111 -27.55 -21.60 6.41
CA SER A 111 -28.33 -22.09 7.55
C SER A 111 -29.49 -21.16 7.90
N LEU A 112 -29.27 -19.84 7.82
CA LEU A 112 -30.32 -18.85 8.03
C LEU A 112 -31.39 -18.94 6.93
N GLN A 113 -30.98 -19.10 5.68
CA GLN A 113 -31.91 -19.25 4.55
C GLN A 113 -32.80 -20.50 4.71
N GLU A 114 -32.23 -21.62 5.13
CA GLU A 114 -32.99 -22.84 5.44
C GLU A 114 -33.98 -22.62 6.59
N SER A 115 -33.52 -22.01 7.68
CA SER A 115 -34.36 -21.67 8.82
C SER A 115 -35.54 -20.77 8.44
N SER A 116 -35.28 -19.68 7.71
CA SER A 116 -36.33 -18.77 7.21
C SER A 116 -37.31 -19.50 6.29
N SER A 117 -36.85 -20.45 5.47
CA SER A 117 -37.75 -21.27 4.64
C SER A 117 -38.65 -22.20 5.47
N ASN A 118 -38.16 -22.71 6.60
CA ASN A 118 -38.96 -23.55 7.49
C ASN A 118 -40.01 -22.71 8.24
N VAL A 119 -39.63 -21.53 8.74
CA VAL A 119 -40.58 -20.59 9.37
C VAL A 119 -41.70 -20.20 8.39
N LEU A 120 -41.37 -19.99 7.12
CA LEU A 120 -42.38 -19.70 6.09
C LEU A 120 -43.41 -20.83 5.93
N LYS A 121 -42.97 -22.10 5.96
CA LYS A 121 -43.88 -23.26 5.92
C LYS A 121 -44.76 -23.32 7.16
N ASP A 122 -44.20 -23.04 8.34
CA ASP A 122 -44.96 -23.04 9.59
C ASP A 122 -46.05 -21.97 9.56
N PHE A 123 -45.76 -20.77 9.04
CA PHE A 123 -46.76 -19.71 8.86
C PHE A 123 -47.87 -20.10 7.88
N GLN A 124 -47.52 -20.75 6.76
CA GLN A 124 -48.53 -21.27 5.83
C GLN A 124 -49.45 -22.29 6.54
N HIS A 125 -48.90 -23.15 7.38
CA HIS A 125 -49.68 -24.10 8.16
C HIS A 125 -50.61 -23.40 9.18
N VAL A 126 -50.13 -22.36 9.87
CA VAL A 126 -50.97 -21.57 10.80
C VAL A 126 -52.14 -20.91 10.07
N VAL A 127 -51.91 -20.37 8.87
CA VAL A 127 -52.97 -19.78 8.04
C VAL A 127 -54.01 -20.83 7.64
N GLU A 128 -53.60 -22.05 7.28
CA GLU A 128 -54.53 -23.15 6.99
C GLU A 128 -55.39 -23.53 8.21
N VAL A 129 -54.77 -23.60 9.39
CA VAL A 129 -55.49 -23.90 10.65
C VAL A 129 -56.48 -22.80 10.98
N LEU A 130 -56.11 -21.52 10.79
CA LEU A 130 -57.01 -20.39 10.98
C LEU A 130 -58.23 -20.42 10.04
N ASN A 131 -58.03 -20.78 8.76
CA ASN A 131 -59.14 -20.91 7.82
C ASN A 131 -60.11 -22.04 8.20
N LYS A 132 -59.58 -23.17 8.71
CA LYS A 132 -60.41 -24.25 9.27
C LYS A 132 -61.17 -23.78 10.51
N PHE A 133 -60.51 -23.02 11.39
CA PHE A 133 -61.12 -22.49 12.60
C PHE A 133 -62.28 -21.52 12.30
N GLN A 134 -62.12 -20.65 11.29
CA GLN A 134 -63.20 -19.79 10.81
C GLN A 134 -64.38 -20.60 10.27
N SER A 135 -64.12 -21.67 9.51
CA SER A 135 -65.17 -22.57 9.01
C SER A 135 -65.93 -23.24 10.15
N SER A 136 -65.23 -23.71 11.19
CA SER A 136 -65.87 -24.30 12.38
C SER A 136 -66.73 -23.29 13.15
N PHE A 137 -66.35 -22.00 13.18
CA PHE A 137 -67.19 -20.97 13.79
C PHE A 137 -68.48 -20.73 13.01
N ASP A 138 -68.40 -20.73 11.67
CA ASP A 138 -69.60 -20.59 10.84
C ASP A 138 -70.57 -21.77 11.05
N GLU A 139 -70.06 -23.00 11.18
CA GLU A 139 -70.87 -24.20 11.50
C GLU A 139 -71.52 -24.15 12.90
N ILE A 140 -70.77 -23.68 13.91
CA ILE A 140 -71.29 -23.49 15.27
C ILE A 140 -72.40 -22.43 15.26
N GLN A 141 -72.18 -21.33 14.55
CA GLN A 141 -73.16 -20.24 14.44
C GLN A 141 -74.46 -20.71 13.76
N GLU A 142 -74.36 -21.53 12.72
CA GLU A 142 -75.53 -22.17 12.08
C GLU A 142 -76.29 -23.07 13.08
N THR A 143 -75.56 -23.91 13.81
CA THR A 143 -76.13 -24.80 14.83
C THR A 143 -76.85 -24.02 15.93
N MET A 144 -76.22 -22.94 16.42
CA MET A 144 -76.80 -22.06 17.45
C MET A 144 -78.07 -21.37 16.95
N SER A 145 -78.10 -20.93 15.69
CA SER A 145 -79.30 -20.38 15.05
C SER A 145 -80.44 -21.41 15.00
N GLY A 146 -80.12 -22.67 14.71
CA GLY A 146 -81.05 -23.80 14.80
C GLY A 146 -81.63 -24.00 16.21
N ILE A 147 -80.79 -23.94 17.25
CA ILE A 147 -81.22 -24.07 18.65
C ILE A 147 -82.16 -22.93 19.05
N ILE A 148 -81.88 -21.69 18.64
CA ILE A 148 -82.80 -20.56 18.83
C ILE A 148 -84.15 -20.84 18.15
N GLY A 149 -84.13 -21.40 16.93
CA GLY A 149 -85.32 -21.84 16.23
C GLY A 149 -86.16 -22.84 17.04
N ILE A 150 -85.52 -23.87 17.59
CA ILE A 150 -86.16 -24.87 18.46
C ILE A 150 -86.70 -24.20 19.73
N ALA A 151 -85.91 -23.38 20.42
CA ALA A 151 -86.33 -22.70 21.65
C ALA A 151 -87.51 -21.74 21.40
N ASN A 152 -87.56 -21.08 20.24
CA ASN A 152 -88.71 -20.28 19.82
C ASN A 152 -89.97 -21.13 19.62
N GLN A 153 -89.85 -22.28 18.94
CA GLN A 153 -90.96 -23.21 18.75
C GLN A 153 -91.46 -23.80 20.07
N THR A 154 -90.55 -24.26 20.94
CA THR A 154 -90.87 -24.81 22.26
C THR A 154 -91.57 -23.76 23.13
N ASN A 155 -91.10 -22.50 23.11
CA ASN A 155 -91.76 -21.41 23.82
C ASN A 155 -93.18 -21.13 23.28
N MET A 156 -93.37 -21.19 21.96
CA MET A 156 -94.69 -21.04 21.36
C MET A 156 -95.63 -22.20 21.72
N LEU A 157 -95.12 -23.43 21.73
CA LEU A 157 -95.86 -24.62 22.17
C LEU A 157 -96.25 -24.52 23.64
N SER A 158 -95.34 -24.08 24.52
CA SER A 158 -95.62 -23.92 25.94
C SER A 158 -96.61 -22.79 26.20
N LEU A 159 -96.54 -21.69 25.45
CA LEU A 159 -97.53 -20.62 25.52
C LEU A 159 -98.92 -21.11 25.15
N ASN A 160 -99.04 -21.87 24.05
CA ASN A 160 -100.30 -22.48 23.63
C ASN A 160 -100.82 -23.46 24.70
N ALA A 161 -99.94 -24.26 25.31
CA ALA A 161 -100.30 -25.17 26.40
C ALA A 161 -100.76 -24.43 27.67
N SER A 162 -100.11 -23.31 28.03
CA SER A 162 -100.53 -22.44 29.13
C SER A 162 -101.92 -21.84 28.89
N ILE A 163 -102.21 -21.40 27.65
CA ILE A 163 -103.52 -20.87 27.27
C ILE A 163 -104.59 -21.96 27.42
N GLU A 164 -104.33 -23.17 26.93
CA GLU A 164 -105.31 -24.26 27.00
C GLU A 164 -105.48 -24.81 28.42
N ALA A 165 -104.42 -24.82 29.23
CA ALA A 165 -104.46 -25.14 30.65
C ALA A 165 -105.32 -24.12 31.44
N ALA A 166 -105.21 -22.83 31.13
CA ALA A 166 -106.07 -21.80 31.70
C ALA A 166 -107.54 -21.98 31.27
N ARG A 167 -107.77 -22.45 30.05
CA ARG A 167 -109.09 -22.74 29.49
C ARG A 167 -109.79 -23.93 30.15
N ALA A 168 -109.02 -24.92 30.61
CA ALA A 168 -109.52 -26.10 31.34
C ALA A 168 -109.89 -25.83 32.83
N GLY A 169 -109.65 -24.62 33.34
CA GLY A 169 -110.01 -24.22 34.70
C GLY A 169 -109.25 -25.01 35.78
N GLU A 170 -109.94 -25.48 36.83
CA GLU A 170 -109.30 -26.20 37.95
C GLU A 170 -108.59 -27.50 37.53
N HIS A 171 -109.07 -28.17 36.48
CA HIS A 171 -108.44 -29.40 35.98
C HIS A 171 -107.12 -29.16 35.24
N GLY A 172 -106.83 -27.92 34.83
CA GLY A 172 -105.63 -27.54 34.07
C GLY A 172 -104.47 -27.03 34.93
N LEU A 173 -104.65 -26.84 36.25
CA LEU A 173 -103.66 -26.20 37.13
C LEU A 173 -102.27 -26.87 37.09
N GLY A 174 -102.21 -28.21 37.08
CA GLY A 174 -100.94 -28.93 36.96
C GLY A 174 -100.24 -28.73 35.61
N PHE A 175 -101.01 -28.67 34.51
CA PHE A 175 -100.48 -28.41 33.17
C PHE A 175 -100.00 -26.97 33.00
N ALA A 176 -100.65 -25.99 33.63
CA ALA A 176 -100.24 -24.59 33.60
C ALA A 176 -98.86 -24.36 34.24
N VAL A 177 -98.56 -25.06 35.34
CA VAL A 177 -97.24 -25.01 36.00
C VAL A 177 -96.16 -25.57 35.07
N VAL A 178 -96.39 -26.73 34.46
CA VAL A 178 -95.44 -27.34 33.52
C VAL A 178 -95.22 -26.44 32.29
N ALA A 179 -96.28 -25.87 31.73
CA ALA A 179 -96.19 -25.00 30.55
C ALA A 179 -95.42 -23.69 30.83
N THR A 180 -95.55 -23.15 32.05
CA THR A 180 -94.75 -22.01 32.53
C THR A 180 -93.28 -22.40 32.69
N GLU A 181 -92.99 -23.55 33.29
CA GLU A 181 -91.61 -24.05 33.45
C GLU A 181 -90.92 -24.27 32.10
N VAL A 182 -91.63 -24.82 31.11
CA VAL A 182 -91.12 -25.01 29.74
C VAL A 182 -90.87 -23.67 29.03
N SER A 183 -91.67 -22.63 29.31
CA SER A 183 -91.43 -21.27 28.78
C SER A 183 -90.15 -20.68 29.36
N THR A 184 -89.99 -20.79 30.69
CA THR A 184 -88.79 -20.33 31.40
C THR A 184 -87.54 -21.04 30.87
N LEU A 185 -87.59 -22.37 30.72
CA LEU A 185 -86.49 -23.16 30.16
C LEU A 185 -86.14 -22.74 28.73
N SER A 186 -87.14 -22.46 27.90
CA SER A 186 -86.93 -21.97 26.53
C SER A 186 -86.26 -20.58 26.52
N ALA A 187 -86.58 -19.70 27.46
CA ALA A 187 -85.93 -18.41 27.62
C ALA A 187 -84.48 -18.55 28.10
N GLU A 188 -84.20 -19.46 29.03
CA GLU A 188 -82.84 -19.76 29.49
C GLU A 188 -81.96 -20.33 28.37
N ILE A 189 -82.51 -21.23 27.54
CA ILE A 189 -81.79 -21.76 26.36
C ILE A 189 -81.38 -20.62 25.42
N LYS A 190 -82.26 -19.67 25.12
CA LYS A 190 -81.92 -18.53 24.26
C LYS A 190 -80.79 -17.69 24.86
N LYS A 191 -80.86 -17.40 26.16
CA LYS A 191 -79.80 -16.64 26.86
C LYS A 191 -78.45 -17.34 26.82
N LEU A 192 -78.43 -18.67 26.96
CA LEU A 192 -77.22 -19.49 26.80
C LEU A 192 -76.68 -19.39 25.37
N VAL A 193 -77.54 -19.49 24.35
CA VAL A 193 -77.13 -19.36 22.96
C VAL A 193 -76.58 -17.95 22.66
N ASP A 194 -77.22 -16.89 23.18
CA ASP A 194 -76.72 -15.52 23.01
C ASP A 194 -75.31 -15.36 23.62
N THR A 195 -75.06 -16.00 24.77
CA THR A 195 -73.74 -16.01 25.41
C THR A 195 -72.71 -16.74 24.53
N VAL A 196 -73.08 -17.87 23.93
CA VAL A 196 -72.21 -18.61 23.00
C VAL A 196 -71.91 -17.75 21.76
N ASN A 197 -72.92 -17.11 21.16
CA ASN A 197 -72.74 -16.23 20.00
C ASN A 197 -71.81 -15.04 20.30
N ALA A 198 -71.94 -14.43 21.49
CA ALA A 198 -71.04 -13.36 21.92
C ALA A 198 -69.59 -13.84 22.03
N ASN A 199 -69.36 -15.02 22.60
CA ASN A 199 -68.02 -15.61 22.69
C ASN A 199 -67.46 -15.99 21.31
N MET A 200 -68.29 -16.50 20.39
CA MET A 200 -67.88 -16.79 19.01
C MET A 200 -67.47 -15.52 18.26
N ALA A 201 -68.18 -14.40 18.47
CA ALA A 201 -67.83 -13.12 17.86
C ALA A 201 -66.45 -12.63 18.33
N LEU A 202 -66.15 -12.72 19.63
CA LEU A 202 -64.83 -12.39 20.19
C LEU A 202 -63.72 -13.27 19.58
N LEU A 203 -63.93 -14.58 19.52
CA LEU A 203 -62.94 -15.48 18.94
C LEU A 203 -62.72 -15.24 17.43
N ARG A 204 -63.76 -14.81 16.71
CA ARG A 204 -63.65 -14.43 15.29
C ARG A 204 -62.80 -13.17 15.12
N GLU A 205 -62.96 -12.20 16.00
CA GLU A 205 -62.12 -10.99 16.05
C GLU A 205 -60.66 -11.35 16.34
N ASP A 206 -60.40 -12.20 17.35
CA ASP A 206 -59.06 -12.69 17.68
C ASP A 206 -58.41 -13.44 16.49
N ALA A 207 -59.17 -14.28 15.79
CA ALA A 207 -58.71 -14.98 14.60
C ALA A 207 -58.37 -14.00 13.45
N SER A 208 -59.15 -12.94 13.27
CA SER A 208 -58.88 -11.89 12.29
C SER A 208 -57.59 -11.13 12.63
N ASN A 209 -57.40 -10.77 13.90
CA ASN A 209 -56.20 -10.10 14.38
C ASN A 209 -54.94 -10.97 14.21
N LEU A 210 -55.06 -12.27 14.49
CA LEU A 210 -53.96 -13.22 14.25
C LEU A 210 -53.62 -13.32 12.76
N ASN A 211 -54.61 -13.33 11.88
CA ASN A 211 -54.38 -13.38 10.43
C ASN A 211 -53.64 -12.13 9.92
N ALA A 212 -54.01 -10.94 10.40
CA ALA A 212 -53.30 -9.70 10.07
C ALA A 212 -51.85 -9.68 10.59
N SER A 213 -51.62 -10.27 11.77
CA SER A 213 -50.28 -10.45 12.33
C SER A 213 -49.43 -11.41 11.50
N MET A 214 -50.02 -12.50 11.02
CA MET A 214 -49.37 -13.48 10.12
C MET A 214 -49.01 -12.86 8.76
N GLU A 215 -49.89 -12.04 8.18
CA GLU A 215 -49.59 -11.32 6.93
C GLU A 215 -48.39 -10.38 7.11
N THR A 216 -48.34 -9.66 8.23
CA THR A 216 -47.21 -8.78 8.56
C THR A 216 -45.92 -9.57 8.72
N ALA A 217 -45.97 -10.69 9.44
CA ALA A 217 -44.81 -11.55 9.66
C ALA A 217 -44.29 -12.18 8.35
N ASN A 218 -45.18 -12.53 7.42
CA ASN A 218 -44.82 -13.03 6.09
C ASN A 218 -44.09 -11.95 5.24
N ARG A 219 -44.53 -10.68 5.32
CA ARG A 219 -43.83 -9.57 4.66
C ARG A 219 -42.43 -9.33 5.26
N MET A 220 -42.29 -9.45 6.59
CA MET A 220 -40.99 -9.32 7.26
C MET A 220 -40.03 -10.44 6.85
N LEU A 221 -40.49 -11.69 6.81
CA LEU A 221 -39.70 -12.83 6.33
C LEU A 221 -39.28 -12.67 4.87
N SER A 222 -40.17 -12.20 4.00
CA SER A 222 -39.84 -11.93 2.60
C SER A 222 -38.73 -10.87 2.48
N HIS A 223 -38.78 -9.83 3.32
CA HIS A 223 -37.72 -8.83 3.38
C HIS A 223 -36.41 -9.41 3.91
N GLU A 224 -36.46 -10.26 4.94
CA GLU A 224 -35.30 -10.95 5.49
C GLU A 224 -34.60 -11.81 4.44
N GLN A 225 -35.35 -12.60 3.66
CA GLN A 225 -34.80 -13.42 2.57
C GLN A 225 -34.05 -12.59 1.52
N GLU A 226 -34.55 -11.39 1.19
CA GLU A 226 -33.86 -10.46 0.29
C GLU A 226 -32.55 -9.93 0.91
N GLN A 227 -32.53 -9.65 2.22
CA GLN A 227 -31.30 -9.24 2.92
C GLN A 227 -30.27 -10.36 2.99
N VAL A 228 -30.70 -11.60 3.20
CA VAL A 228 -29.85 -12.79 3.17
C VAL A 228 -29.17 -12.91 1.81
N LYS A 229 -29.94 -12.80 0.71
CA LYS A 229 -29.41 -12.83 -0.66
C LYS A 229 -28.35 -11.74 -0.92
N LYS A 230 -28.64 -10.49 -0.52
CA LYS A 230 -27.67 -9.39 -0.63
C LYS A 230 -26.40 -9.65 0.16
N THR A 231 -26.53 -10.28 1.33
CA THR A 231 -25.38 -10.64 2.16
C THR A 231 -24.51 -11.70 1.48
N THR A 232 -25.11 -12.70 0.83
CA THR A 232 -24.38 -13.67 -0.01
C THR A 232 -23.62 -12.98 -1.15
N GLU A 233 -24.25 -12.04 -1.85
CA GLU A 233 -23.61 -11.27 -2.93
C GLU A 233 -22.42 -10.45 -2.40
N LEU A 234 -22.56 -9.81 -1.23
CA LEU A 234 -21.46 -9.08 -0.59
C LEU A 234 -20.27 -9.99 -0.23
N PHE A 235 -20.52 -11.19 0.28
CA PHE A 235 -19.45 -12.16 0.53
C PHE A 235 -18.78 -12.64 -0.76
N GLY A 236 -19.52 -12.77 -1.86
CA GLY A 236 -18.95 -13.00 -3.18
C GLY A 236 -17.97 -11.90 -3.61
N ASN A 237 -18.36 -10.63 -3.46
CA ASN A 237 -17.51 -9.48 -3.77
C ASN A 237 -16.26 -9.39 -2.87
N ILE A 238 -16.38 -9.80 -1.60
CA ILE A 238 -15.23 -9.90 -0.68
C ILE A 238 -14.23 -10.94 -1.21
N LYS A 239 -14.69 -12.12 -1.62
CA LYS A 239 -13.80 -13.15 -2.20
C LYS A 239 -13.08 -12.65 -3.46
N GLU A 240 -13.78 -11.96 -4.35
CA GLU A 240 -13.18 -11.37 -5.55
C GLU A 240 -12.12 -10.31 -5.20
N SER A 241 -12.44 -9.42 -4.26
CA SER A 241 -11.50 -8.40 -3.78
C SER A 241 -10.24 -9.02 -3.18
N VAL A 242 -10.41 -10.10 -2.40
CA VAL A 242 -9.28 -10.83 -1.80
C VAL A 242 -8.41 -11.49 -2.86
N ASN A 243 -8.99 -12.05 -3.93
CA ASN A 243 -8.22 -12.57 -5.05
C ASN A 243 -7.39 -11.47 -5.73
N GLY A 244 -7.92 -10.26 -5.85
CA GLY A 244 -7.17 -9.09 -6.33
C GLY A 244 -5.97 -8.75 -5.43
N VAL A 245 -6.11 -8.87 -4.10
CA VAL A 245 -5.00 -8.69 -3.16
C VAL A 245 -3.91 -9.75 -3.38
N ILE A 246 -4.27 -11.01 -3.62
CA ILE A 246 -3.31 -12.09 -3.92
C ILE A 246 -2.52 -11.79 -5.20
N GLU A 247 -3.18 -11.27 -6.24
CA GLU A 247 -2.50 -10.90 -7.49
C GLU A 247 -1.48 -9.77 -7.27
N VAL A 248 -1.88 -8.72 -6.55
CA VAL A 248 -0.97 -7.63 -6.17
C VAL A 248 0.20 -8.16 -5.34
N GLN A 249 -0.06 -9.13 -4.46
CA GLN A 249 0.96 -9.74 -3.61
C GLN A 249 2.03 -10.48 -4.43
N GLN A 250 1.63 -11.17 -5.50
CA GLN A 250 2.55 -11.82 -6.44
C GLN A 250 3.36 -10.79 -7.22
N GLN A 251 2.75 -9.67 -7.62
CA GLN A 251 3.45 -8.58 -8.30
C GLN A 251 4.49 -7.92 -7.39
N ILE A 252 4.17 -7.74 -6.10
CA ILE A 252 5.14 -7.22 -5.11
C ILE A 252 6.33 -8.15 -4.97
N ALA A 253 6.11 -9.47 -4.86
CA ALA A 253 7.20 -10.44 -4.76
C ALA A 253 8.14 -10.36 -5.98
N ALA A 254 7.58 -10.36 -7.20
CA ALA A 254 8.36 -10.24 -8.43
C ALA A 254 9.12 -8.90 -8.53
N ALA A 255 8.50 -7.80 -8.07
CA ALA A 255 9.16 -6.50 -8.02
C ALA A 255 10.32 -6.48 -7.03
N VAL A 256 10.18 -7.12 -5.87
CA VAL A 256 11.25 -7.25 -4.88
C VAL A 256 12.42 -8.08 -5.42
N ASP A 257 12.15 -9.17 -6.13
CA ASP A 257 13.20 -9.98 -6.76
C ASP A 257 14.01 -9.14 -7.78
N THR A 258 13.30 -8.42 -8.65
CA THR A 258 13.93 -7.51 -9.64
C THR A 258 14.76 -6.42 -8.96
N CYS A 259 14.26 -5.87 -7.86
CA CYS A 259 14.95 -4.86 -7.06
C CYS A 259 16.21 -5.42 -6.39
N ASN A 260 16.19 -6.66 -5.90
CA ASN A 260 17.37 -7.34 -5.36
C ASN A 260 18.44 -7.55 -6.43
N GLU A 261 18.06 -8.03 -7.62
CA GLU A 261 19.00 -8.19 -8.75
C GLU A 261 19.65 -6.84 -9.14
N THR A 262 18.84 -5.77 -9.17
CA THR A 262 19.34 -4.43 -9.47
C THR A 262 20.28 -3.91 -8.38
N ALA A 263 19.96 -4.18 -7.11
CA ALA A 263 20.80 -3.81 -5.97
C ALA A 263 22.16 -4.53 -6.01
N ASP A 264 22.16 -5.83 -6.33
CA ASP A 264 23.39 -6.62 -6.54
C ASP A 264 24.23 -6.05 -7.69
N GLN A 265 23.61 -5.71 -8.81
CA GLN A 265 24.30 -5.13 -9.96
C GLN A 265 24.97 -3.79 -9.59
N ILE A 266 24.24 -2.89 -8.94
CA ILE A 266 24.78 -1.60 -8.51
C ILE A 266 25.94 -1.81 -7.52
N GLN A 267 25.82 -2.76 -6.59
CA GLN A 267 26.91 -3.08 -5.66
C GLN A 267 28.16 -3.55 -6.40
N GLY A 268 28.01 -4.38 -7.44
CA GLY A 268 29.12 -4.80 -8.31
C GLY A 268 29.75 -3.63 -9.10
N ASP A 269 28.92 -2.74 -9.63
CA ASP A 269 29.38 -1.55 -10.37
C ASP A 269 30.17 -0.60 -9.46
N ILE A 270 29.72 -0.42 -8.21
CA ILE A 270 30.41 0.40 -7.20
C ILE A 270 31.77 -0.18 -6.84
N LEU A 271 31.85 -1.51 -6.63
CA LEU A 271 33.13 -2.18 -6.36
C LEU A 271 34.10 -2.01 -7.53
N SER A 272 33.63 -2.19 -8.76
CA SER A 272 34.43 -1.99 -9.97
C SER A 272 34.90 -0.55 -10.13
N ALA A 273 34.03 0.42 -9.83
CA ALA A 273 34.39 1.84 -9.85
C ALA A 273 35.44 2.17 -8.78
N LYS A 274 35.28 1.63 -7.56
CA LYS A 274 36.24 1.79 -6.46
C LYS A 274 37.63 1.28 -6.84
N ASP A 275 37.73 0.10 -7.44
CA ASP A 275 39.01 -0.44 -7.92
C ASP A 275 39.64 0.47 -8.99
N GLY A 276 38.83 1.00 -9.91
CA GLY A 276 39.28 1.99 -10.90
C GLY A 276 39.82 3.27 -10.26
N TYR A 277 39.13 3.80 -9.24
CA TYR A 277 39.53 5.01 -8.52
C TYR A 277 40.81 4.80 -7.70
N ILE A 278 41.00 3.63 -7.09
CA ILE A 278 42.25 3.28 -6.42
C ILE A 278 43.41 3.30 -7.43
N GLY A 279 43.24 2.70 -8.60
CA GLY A 279 44.26 2.73 -9.66
C GLY A 279 44.61 4.14 -10.15
N VAL A 280 43.61 5.02 -10.28
CA VAL A 280 43.88 6.44 -10.60
C VAL A 280 44.61 7.13 -9.46
N SER A 281 44.22 6.92 -8.21
CA SER A 281 44.89 7.50 -7.04
C SER A 281 46.37 7.09 -6.96
N GLU A 282 46.68 5.82 -7.27
CA GLU A 282 48.07 5.34 -7.38
C GLU A 282 48.84 6.07 -8.49
N THR A 283 48.23 6.23 -9.67
CA THR A 283 48.82 6.97 -10.80
C THR A 283 49.07 8.44 -10.44
N VAL A 284 48.14 9.08 -9.74
CA VAL A 284 48.27 10.49 -9.31
C VAL A 284 49.39 10.64 -8.26
N ASN A 285 49.51 9.69 -7.33
CA ASN A 285 50.63 9.64 -6.38
C ASN A 285 51.99 9.50 -7.08
N GLN A 286 52.08 8.64 -8.09
CA GLN A 286 53.29 8.49 -8.90
C GLN A 286 53.65 9.80 -9.62
N LEU A 287 52.66 10.45 -10.24
CA LEU A 287 52.86 11.71 -10.96
C LEU A 287 53.32 12.84 -10.02
N SER A 288 52.75 12.93 -8.82
CA SER A 288 53.19 13.87 -7.78
C SER A 288 54.67 13.66 -7.40
N GLY A 289 55.09 12.39 -7.30
CA GLY A 289 56.49 12.01 -7.09
C GLY A 289 57.41 12.44 -8.24
N ASP A 290 56.97 12.24 -9.49
CA ASP A 290 57.73 12.63 -10.68
C ASP A 290 57.90 14.15 -10.80
N ILE A 291 56.88 14.94 -10.46
CA ILE A 291 56.98 16.41 -10.41
C ILE A 291 57.98 16.84 -9.33
N THR A 292 57.93 16.23 -8.15
CA THR A 292 58.89 16.54 -7.07
C THR A 292 60.32 16.28 -7.53
N ARG A 293 60.55 15.15 -8.22
CA ARG A 293 61.85 14.82 -8.80
C ARG A 293 62.26 15.80 -9.91
N LYS A 294 61.33 16.22 -10.77
CA LYS A 294 61.62 17.18 -11.84
C LYS A 294 61.98 18.56 -11.28
N ASN A 295 61.28 19.00 -10.23
CA ASN A 295 61.62 20.23 -9.51
C ASN A 295 63.05 20.18 -8.94
N GLN A 296 63.48 19.05 -8.36
CA GLN A 296 64.87 18.88 -7.90
C GLN A 296 65.88 18.98 -9.06
N LEU A 297 65.57 18.44 -10.24
CA LEU A 297 66.42 18.57 -11.43
C LEU A 297 66.50 20.01 -11.91
N TYR A 298 65.39 20.74 -11.89
CA TYR A 298 65.38 22.16 -12.22
C TYR A 298 66.24 22.96 -11.25
N GLU A 299 66.15 22.72 -9.95
CA GLU A 299 67.03 23.35 -8.93
C GLU A 299 68.52 23.08 -9.21
N ASN A 300 68.88 21.84 -9.55
CA ASN A 300 70.25 21.52 -9.95
C ASN A 300 70.68 22.27 -11.22
N MET A 301 69.78 22.44 -12.19
CA MET A 301 70.06 23.20 -13.41
C MET A 301 70.26 24.70 -13.11
N ILE A 302 69.59 25.27 -12.11
CA ILE A 302 69.88 26.64 -11.63
C ILE A 302 71.31 26.75 -11.21
N ASN A 303 71.73 25.83 -10.33
CA ASN A 303 73.04 25.87 -9.72
C ASN A 303 74.15 25.79 -10.78
N LEU A 304 73.89 25.09 -11.90
CA LEU A 304 74.80 25.02 -13.03
C LEU A 304 74.74 26.27 -13.92
N LEU A 305 73.54 26.78 -14.24
CA LEU A 305 73.38 27.98 -15.08
C LEU A 305 73.92 29.24 -14.40
N ASP A 306 73.77 29.35 -13.08
CA ASP A 306 74.31 30.46 -12.29
C ASP A 306 75.83 30.40 -12.15
N GLN A 307 76.46 29.25 -12.44
CA GLN A 307 77.92 29.16 -12.57
C GLN A 307 78.43 29.62 -13.94
N VAL A 308 77.59 29.70 -14.98
CA VAL A 308 78.02 30.13 -16.31
C VAL A 308 78.41 31.60 -16.32
N ASP A 309 77.64 32.47 -15.67
CA ASP A 309 77.94 33.91 -15.59
C ASP A 309 79.32 34.22 -14.97
N PRO A 310 79.67 33.68 -13.78
CA PRO A 310 81.00 33.90 -13.20
C PRO A 310 82.13 33.26 -14.03
N ILE A 311 81.90 32.11 -14.69
CA ILE A 311 82.88 31.50 -15.59
C ILE A 311 83.13 32.40 -16.82
N VAL A 312 82.07 32.94 -17.42
CA VAL A 312 82.18 33.87 -18.55
C VAL A 312 82.92 35.14 -18.12
N GLU A 313 82.61 35.69 -16.95
CA GLU A 313 83.34 36.84 -16.39
C GLU A 313 84.83 36.55 -16.15
N GLU A 314 85.16 35.36 -15.64
CA GLU A 314 86.53 34.94 -15.40
C GLU A 314 87.30 34.81 -16.73
N VAL A 315 86.73 34.15 -17.74
CA VAL A 315 87.33 34.03 -19.08
C VAL A 315 87.54 35.40 -19.72
N GLN A 316 86.59 36.31 -19.58
CA GLN A 316 86.74 37.70 -20.05
C GLN A 316 87.89 38.42 -19.32
N LYS A 317 87.99 38.28 -17.99
CA LYS A 317 89.07 38.89 -17.20
C LYS A 317 90.45 38.34 -17.57
N THR A 318 90.57 37.04 -17.86
CA THR A 318 91.87 36.39 -18.14
C THR A 318 92.36 36.58 -19.58
N HIS A 319 91.48 36.74 -20.57
CA HIS A 319 91.84 36.74 -22.00
C HIS A 319 91.47 38.04 -22.77
N ILE A 320 90.67 38.94 -22.19
CA ILE A 320 90.31 40.23 -22.82
C ILE A 320 91.04 41.41 -22.13
N ASN A 321 91.52 41.24 -20.90
CA ASN A 321 92.39 42.22 -20.22
C ASN A 321 93.88 41.82 -20.30
N ILE A 322 94.44 41.92 -21.52
CA ILE A 322 95.79 42.47 -21.73
C ILE A 322 95.61 43.75 -22.55
#